data_AF-A0A7T1IBH6-F1
#
_entry.id   AF-A0A7T1IBH6-F1
#
_cell.length_a   1.000
_cell.length_b   1.000
_cell.length_c   1.000
_cell.angle_alpha   90.00
_cell.angle_beta   90.00
_cell.angle_gamma   90.00
#
_symmetry.space_group_name_H-M   'P 1'
#
loop_
_entity.id
_entity.type
_entity.pdbx_description
1 polymer ?
#
loop_
_entity_poly.entity_id
_entity_poly.type
_entity_poly.pdbx_seq_one_letter_code
_entity_poly.pdbx_strand_id
1 'polypeptide(L)'
;MAYKGSPRPYLIALVAAVILNLGLRLRILEHVLRAHQSAPWLIGVIQRGLLLVFAALLVAFWWLLLVRVLPEFRRGLAPSRWQLASLVWLASGMAATNLLSENIAIYRLNLSSYTLLMDALMLYLGISLIFLFWYWFIDKPPRRQGILWEQSGPAALTTPYGIVFPEETLERDVLLTDRWQPEFMDYAYFTILCSNCFGPPEGHLLVGRQIKVLHSLHSLAMITVFIVILARAINTLN
;
A
#
# COMPACT_ATOMS: atom_id res chain seq x y z
N MET A 1 10.17 -27.57 7.15
CA MET A 1 9.68 -27.14 5.81
C MET A 1 9.89 -25.64 5.65
N ALA A 2 10.55 -25.20 4.58
CA ALA A 2 10.86 -23.78 4.35
C ALA A 2 9.61 -23.04 3.81
N TYR A 3 9.20 -21.99 4.51
CA TYR A 3 8.11 -21.08 4.12
C TYR A 3 8.39 -20.46 2.73
N LYS A 4 7.52 -20.74 1.75
CA LYS A 4 7.74 -20.50 0.30
C LYS A 4 7.54 -19.06 -0.19
N GLY A 5 7.12 -18.13 0.68
CA GLY A 5 6.80 -16.74 0.27
C GLY A 5 8.02 -15.89 -0.09
N SER A 6 8.43 -15.93 -1.36
CA SER A 6 9.44 -15.03 -1.93
C SER A 6 8.99 -13.56 -1.82
N PRO A 7 9.86 -12.62 -1.40
CA PRO A 7 9.53 -11.19 -1.34
C PRO A 7 9.44 -10.51 -2.72
N ARG A 8 9.90 -11.19 -3.79
CA ARG A 8 10.03 -10.61 -5.14
C ARG A 8 8.73 -10.04 -5.72
N PRO A 9 7.60 -10.76 -5.78
CA PRO A 9 6.37 -10.23 -6.39
C PRO A 9 5.83 -9.01 -5.63
N TYR A 10 5.95 -8.99 -4.30
CA TYR A 10 5.56 -7.84 -3.47
C TYR A 10 6.45 -6.62 -3.73
N LEU A 11 7.77 -6.81 -3.91
CA LEU A 11 8.67 -5.72 -4.28
C LEU A 11 8.36 -5.16 -5.68
N ILE A 12 8.00 -6.02 -6.63
CA ILE A 12 7.56 -5.58 -7.96
C ILE A 12 6.29 -4.72 -7.84
N ALA A 13 5.30 -5.17 -7.05
CA ALA A 13 4.09 -4.39 -6.76
C ALA A 13 4.42 -3.04 -6.11
N LEU A 14 5.37 -3.02 -5.16
CA LEU A 14 5.80 -1.78 -4.49
C LEU A 14 6.50 -0.81 -5.46
N VAL A 15 7.36 -1.31 -6.35
CA VAL A 15 8.01 -0.50 -7.40
C VAL A 15 6.97 0.04 -8.37
N ALA A 16 5.99 -0.78 -8.79
CA ALA A 16 4.88 -0.33 -9.63
C ALA A 16 4.09 0.79 -8.94
N ALA A 17 3.84 0.67 -7.63
CA ALA A 17 3.20 1.72 -6.85
C ALA A 17 4.01 3.03 -6.84
N VAL A 18 5.34 2.95 -6.70
CA VAL A 18 6.22 4.14 -6.75
C VAL A 18 6.20 4.79 -8.13
N ILE A 19 6.18 4.00 -9.21
CA ILE A 19 6.06 4.52 -10.58
C ILE A 19 4.72 5.23 -10.77
N LEU A 20 3.61 4.65 -10.30
CA LEU A 20 2.30 5.30 -10.32
C LEU A 20 2.30 6.61 -9.53
N ASN A 21 2.89 6.61 -8.34
CA ASN A 21 3.02 7.81 -7.52
C ASN A 21 3.87 8.90 -8.20
N LEU A 22 4.95 8.53 -8.89
CA LEU A 22 5.76 9.46 -9.67
C LEU A 22 4.96 10.04 -10.84
N GLY A 23 4.25 9.19 -11.59
CA GLY A 23 3.39 9.64 -12.69
C GLY A 23 2.33 10.63 -12.22
N LEU A 24 1.63 10.32 -11.12
CA LEU A 24 0.66 11.21 -10.49
C LEU A 24 1.31 12.53 -10.04
N ARG A 25 2.49 12.47 -9.43
CA ARG A 25 3.23 13.67 -9.00
C ARG A 25 3.55 14.61 -10.16
N LEU A 26 3.96 14.06 -11.30
CA LEU A 26 4.27 14.83 -12.50
C LEU A 26 3.02 15.52 -13.06
N ARG A 27 1.86 14.84 -13.03
CA ARG A 27 0.57 15.44 -13.44
C ARG A 27 0.15 16.57 -12.50
N ILE A 28 0.25 16.37 -11.18
CA ILE A 28 -0.02 17.41 -10.19
C ILE A 28 0.88 18.64 -10.43
N LEU A 29 2.18 18.42 -10.68
CA LEU A 29 3.11 19.50 -10.95
C LEU A 29 2.70 20.29 -12.21
N GLU A 30 2.32 19.60 -13.28
CA GLU A 30 1.83 20.23 -14.50
C GLU A 30 0.58 21.09 -14.22
N HIS A 31 -0.38 20.57 -13.46
CA HIS A 31 -1.57 21.33 -13.05
C HIS A 31 -1.21 22.58 -12.24
N VAL A 32 -0.28 22.46 -11.28
CA VAL A 32 0.17 23.59 -10.43
C VAL A 32 0.91 24.65 -11.25
N LEU A 33 1.73 24.26 -12.21
CA LEU A 33 2.45 25.19 -13.10
C LEU A 33 1.48 25.96 -14.00
N ARG A 34 0.43 25.30 -14.51
CA ARG A 34 -0.61 25.95 -15.32
C ARG A 34 -1.50 26.89 -14.50
N ALA A 35 -1.74 26.59 -13.23
CA ALA A 35 -2.59 27.37 -12.33
C ALA A 35 -1.89 28.59 -11.68
N HIS A 36 -0.65 28.92 -12.08
CA HIS A 36 0.22 29.88 -11.38
C HIS A 36 -0.30 31.34 -11.34
N GLN A 37 -1.37 31.69 -12.06
CA GLN A 37 -1.85 33.08 -12.16
C GLN A 37 -2.84 33.51 -11.06
N SER A 38 -3.36 32.62 -10.20
CA SER A 38 -4.44 32.97 -9.25
C SER A 38 -4.31 32.40 -7.82
N ALA A 39 -3.17 31.79 -7.46
CA ALA A 39 -3.00 31.14 -6.16
C ALA A 39 -2.41 32.09 -5.08
N PRO A 40 -2.96 32.08 -3.84
CA PRO A 40 -2.29 32.65 -2.68
C PRO A 40 -0.93 32.02 -2.52
N TRP A 41 0.07 32.86 -2.25
CA TRP A 41 1.47 32.47 -2.09
C TRP A 41 1.66 31.27 -1.14
N LEU A 42 0.84 31.19 -0.07
CA LEU A 42 0.93 30.14 0.96
C LEU A 42 0.65 28.73 0.39
N ILE A 43 -0.32 28.59 -0.51
CA ILE A 43 -0.63 27.30 -1.16
C ILE A 43 0.52 26.89 -2.08
N GLY A 44 1.11 27.86 -2.80
CA GLY A 44 2.28 27.63 -3.63
C GLY A 44 3.49 27.14 -2.83
N VAL A 45 3.73 27.72 -1.65
CA VAL A 45 4.80 27.30 -0.73
C VAL A 45 4.56 25.86 -0.25
N ILE A 46 3.34 25.52 0.17
CA ILE A 46 3.01 24.16 0.61
C ILE A 46 3.22 23.14 -0.52
N GLN A 47 2.73 23.42 -1.72
CA GLN A 47 2.88 22.52 -2.87
C GLN A 47 4.35 22.28 -3.25
N ARG A 48 5.19 23.33 -3.20
CA ARG A 48 6.63 23.22 -3.41
C ARG A 48 7.30 22.41 -2.29
N GLY A 49 6.91 22.63 -1.04
CA GLY A 49 7.38 21.84 0.11
C GLY A 49 7.07 20.36 -0.06
N LEU A 50 5.83 20.02 -0.41
CA LEU A 50 5.42 18.63 -0.71
C LEU A 50 6.20 18.04 -1.87
N LEU A 51 6.61 18.84 -2.86
CA LEU A 51 7.41 18.38 -3.98
C LEU A 51 8.82 18.01 -3.55
N LEU A 52 9.45 18.83 -2.72
CA LEU A 52 10.79 18.55 -2.19
C LEU A 52 10.78 17.30 -1.32
N VAL A 53 9.75 17.15 -0.46
CA VAL A 53 9.56 15.94 0.34
C VAL A 53 9.40 14.71 -0.55
N PHE A 54 8.52 14.77 -1.56
CA PHE A 54 8.33 13.66 -2.49
C PHE A 54 9.64 13.28 -3.20
N ALA A 55 10.39 14.27 -3.71
CA ALA A 55 11.65 14.05 -4.40
C ALA A 55 12.70 13.40 -3.47
N ALA A 56 12.81 13.87 -2.22
CA ALA A 56 13.70 13.28 -1.23
C ALA A 56 13.34 11.82 -0.92
N LEU A 57 12.05 11.52 -0.74
CA LEU A 57 11.56 10.15 -0.51
C LEU A 57 11.84 9.24 -1.71
N LEU A 58 11.63 9.75 -2.94
CA LEU A 58 11.88 9.02 -4.17
C LEU A 58 13.37 8.67 -4.32
N VAL A 59 14.26 9.65 -4.11
CA VAL A 59 15.72 9.44 -4.16
C VAL A 59 16.15 8.41 -3.10
N ALA A 60 15.66 8.57 -1.87
CA ALA A 60 15.96 7.62 -0.79
C ALA A 60 15.47 6.20 -1.13
N PHE A 61 14.29 6.06 -1.73
CA PHE A 61 13.72 4.77 -2.15
C PHE A 61 14.60 4.09 -3.19
N TRP A 62 14.92 4.79 -4.29
CA TRP A 62 15.75 4.22 -5.36
C TRP A 62 17.17 3.93 -4.90
N TRP A 63 17.76 4.80 -4.07
CA TRP A 63 19.05 4.54 -3.47
C TRP A 63 19.03 3.26 -2.62
N LEU A 64 18.05 3.11 -1.72
CA LEU A 64 17.94 1.92 -0.87
C LEU A 64 17.69 0.65 -1.70
N LEU A 65 16.80 0.72 -2.68
CA LEU A 65 16.46 -0.40 -3.54
C LEU A 65 17.67 -0.86 -4.36
N LEU A 66 18.37 0.06 -5.03
CA LEU A 66 19.45 -0.26 -5.95
C LEU A 66 20.77 -0.58 -5.25
N VAL A 67 21.09 0.12 -4.15
CA VAL A 67 22.40 -0.01 -3.47
C VAL A 67 22.38 -1.10 -2.39
N ARG A 68 21.24 -1.34 -1.72
CA ARG A 68 21.16 -2.30 -0.61
C ARG A 68 20.38 -3.56 -0.98
N VAL A 69 19.15 -3.42 -1.47
CA VAL A 69 18.23 -4.57 -1.63
C VAL A 69 18.54 -5.39 -2.90
N LEU A 70 18.76 -4.75 -4.04
CA LEU A 70 18.99 -5.45 -5.30
C LEU A 70 20.29 -6.29 -5.30
N PRO A 71 21.43 -5.84 -4.73
CA PRO A 71 22.63 -6.66 -4.63
C PRO A 71 22.45 -7.90 -3.75
N GLU A 72 21.65 -7.82 -2.69
CA GLU A 72 21.34 -8.98 -1.83
C GLU A 72 20.60 -10.06 -2.63
N PHE A 73 19.59 -9.69 -3.43
CA PHE A 73 18.92 -10.63 -4.33
C PHE A 73 19.87 -11.25 -5.35
N ARG A 74 20.76 -10.46 -5.94
CA ARG A 74 21.76 -10.97 -6.90
C ARG A 74 22.73 -11.97 -6.26
N ARG A 75 23.03 -11.79 -4.97
CA ARG A 75 23.85 -12.71 -4.16
C ARG A 75 23.08 -13.93 -3.65
N GLY A 76 21.78 -14.05 -3.94
CA GLY A 76 20.92 -15.11 -3.41
C GLY A 76 20.58 -14.95 -1.92
N LEU A 77 20.87 -13.79 -1.33
CA LEU A 77 20.55 -13.47 0.05
C LEU A 77 19.14 -12.87 0.16
N ALA A 78 18.44 -13.18 1.25
CA ALA A 78 17.15 -12.57 1.54
C ALA A 78 17.38 -11.19 2.17
N PRO A 79 16.67 -10.13 1.71
CA PRO A 79 16.84 -8.80 2.27
C PRO A 79 16.38 -8.71 3.72
N SER A 80 17.03 -7.82 4.47
CA SER A 80 16.70 -7.57 5.86
C SER A 80 15.30 -7.01 5.99
N ARG A 81 14.59 -7.43 7.04
CA ARG A 81 13.23 -6.94 7.34
C ARG A 81 13.19 -5.41 7.49
N TRP A 82 14.24 -4.82 8.02
CA TRP A 82 14.34 -3.37 8.18
C TRP A 82 14.43 -2.64 6.84
N GLN A 83 15.17 -3.19 5.87
CA GLN A 83 15.25 -2.61 4.53
C GLN A 83 13.88 -2.67 3.83
N LEU A 84 13.18 -3.80 3.94
CA LEU A 84 11.82 -3.96 3.41
C LEU A 84 10.83 -2.98 4.08
N ALA A 85 10.93 -2.81 5.42
CA ALA A 85 10.14 -1.85 6.16
C ALA A 85 10.40 -0.42 5.69
N SER A 86 11.67 -0.04 5.53
CA SER A 86 12.06 1.30 5.06
C SER A 86 11.52 1.57 3.65
N LEU A 87 11.61 0.59 2.72
CA LEU A 87 11.06 0.75 1.38
C LEU A 87 9.55 1.02 1.38
N VAL A 88 8.78 0.26 2.15
CA VAL A 88 7.33 0.45 2.19
C VAL A 88 6.95 1.75 2.90
N TRP A 89 7.66 2.16 3.96
CA TRP A 89 7.45 3.47 4.61
C TRP A 89 7.72 4.63 3.66
N LEU A 90 8.79 4.56 2.87
CA LEU A 90 9.11 5.58 1.86
C LEU A 90 8.00 5.67 0.80
N ALA A 91 7.52 4.53 0.31
CA ALA A 91 6.41 4.47 -0.65
C ALA A 91 5.09 5.01 -0.06
N SER A 92 4.77 4.65 1.19
CA SER A 92 3.61 5.20 1.90
C SER A 92 3.71 6.72 2.08
N GLY A 93 4.91 7.24 2.39
CA GLY A 93 5.15 8.69 2.46
C GLY A 93 4.90 9.39 1.12
N MET A 94 5.37 8.80 0.01
CA MET A 94 5.09 9.32 -1.33
C MET A 94 3.59 9.38 -1.62
N ALA A 95 2.85 8.29 -1.35
CA ALA A 95 1.41 8.25 -1.51
C ALA A 95 0.68 9.29 -0.63
N ALA A 96 1.10 9.47 0.62
CA ALA A 96 0.54 10.48 1.52
C ALA A 96 0.75 11.91 0.99
N THR A 97 1.93 12.24 0.48
CA THR A 97 2.18 13.56 -0.11
C THR A 97 1.35 13.81 -1.36
N ASN A 98 1.13 12.79 -2.20
CA ASN A 98 0.25 12.88 -3.37
C ASN A 98 -1.22 13.06 -2.96
N LEU A 99 -1.72 12.26 -2.02
CA LEU A 99 -3.07 12.39 -1.47
C LEU A 99 -3.31 13.80 -0.92
N LEU A 100 -2.36 14.34 -0.14
CA LEU A 100 -2.48 15.69 0.40
C LEU A 100 -2.45 16.76 -0.71
N SER A 101 -1.58 16.58 -1.71
CA SER A 101 -1.49 17.52 -2.84
C SER A 101 -2.78 17.56 -3.66
N GLU A 102 -3.39 16.40 -3.89
CA GLU A 102 -4.68 16.29 -4.59
C GLU A 102 -5.82 16.93 -3.80
N ASN A 103 -5.86 16.71 -2.47
CA ASN A 103 -6.86 17.33 -1.59
C ASN A 103 -6.78 18.86 -1.61
N ILE A 104 -5.57 19.42 -1.56
CA ILE A 104 -5.35 20.87 -1.65
C ILE A 104 -5.79 21.40 -3.03
N ALA A 105 -5.57 20.61 -4.09
CA ALA A 105 -5.91 20.98 -5.45
C ALA A 105 -7.42 20.95 -5.77
N ILE A 106 -8.26 20.27 -4.96
CA ILE A 106 -9.73 20.24 -5.11
C ILE A 106 -10.32 21.65 -5.16
N TYR A 107 -9.80 22.58 -4.35
CA TYR A 107 -10.40 23.90 -4.17
C TYR A 107 -10.21 24.88 -5.35
N ARG A 108 -9.49 24.52 -6.42
CA ARG A 108 -8.99 25.51 -7.40
C ARG A 108 -9.13 25.15 -8.87
N LEU A 109 -9.41 23.90 -9.20
CA LEU A 109 -9.15 23.41 -10.55
C LEU A 109 -10.42 22.89 -11.20
N ASN A 110 -10.99 23.71 -12.12
CA ASN A 110 -11.90 23.22 -13.16
C ASN A 110 -11.07 22.45 -14.21
N LEU A 111 -10.66 21.24 -13.82
CA LEU A 111 -9.98 20.31 -14.71
C LEU A 111 -10.99 19.51 -15.53
N SER A 112 -10.55 19.04 -16.68
CA SER A 112 -11.32 18.12 -17.51
C SER A 112 -11.65 16.83 -16.73
N SER A 113 -12.89 16.35 -16.83
CA SER A 113 -13.39 15.14 -16.15
C SER A 113 -12.48 13.93 -16.35
N TYR A 114 -11.89 13.79 -17.54
CA TYR A 114 -11.01 12.67 -17.86
C TYR A 114 -9.68 12.72 -17.07
N THR A 115 -9.11 13.92 -16.90
CA THR A 115 -7.84 14.06 -16.17
C THR A 115 -7.98 13.67 -14.71
N LEU A 116 -9.14 14.00 -14.12
CA LEU A 116 -9.50 13.71 -12.74
C LEU A 116 -9.68 12.21 -12.50
N LEU A 117 -10.36 11.52 -13.42
CA LEU A 117 -10.55 10.07 -13.34
C LEU A 117 -9.21 9.34 -13.39
N MET A 118 -8.29 9.79 -14.23
CA MET A 118 -6.97 9.17 -14.33
C MET A 118 -6.11 9.42 -13.08
N ASP A 119 -6.13 10.64 -12.50
CA ASP A 119 -5.40 10.92 -11.25
C ASP A 119 -5.93 10.06 -10.09
N ALA A 120 -7.25 9.98 -9.98
CA ALA A 120 -7.94 9.13 -9.04
C ALA A 120 -7.59 7.65 -9.17
N LEU A 121 -7.58 7.12 -10.40
CA LEU A 121 -7.24 5.73 -10.68
C LEU A 121 -5.79 5.43 -10.32
N MET A 122 -4.86 6.32 -10.66
CA MET A 122 -3.44 6.18 -10.30
C MET A 122 -3.25 6.17 -8.78
N LEU A 123 -3.99 7.03 -8.07
CA LEU A 123 -3.95 7.12 -6.62
C LEU A 123 -4.54 5.86 -5.97
N TYR A 124 -5.71 5.41 -6.42
CA TYR A 124 -6.33 4.16 -5.99
C TYR A 124 -5.38 2.97 -6.16
N LEU A 125 -4.88 2.73 -7.38
CA LEU A 125 -3.98 1.61 -7.67
C LEU A 125 -2.68 1.71 -6.86
N GLY A 126 -2.10 2.92 -6.75
CA GLY A 126 -0.87 3.14 -5.99
C GLY A 126 -1.04 2.80 -4.51
N ILE A 127 -2.13 3.24 -3.88
CA ILE A 127 -2.42 2.92 -2.48
C ILE A 127 -2.69 1.43 -2.31
N SER A 128 -3.51 0.81 -3.17
CA SER A 128 -3.79 -0.63 -3.11
C SER A 128 -2.49 -1.45 -3.18
N LEU A 129 -1.58 -1.14 -4.11
CA LEU A 129 -0.31 -1.87 -4.23
C LEU A 129 0.63 -1.67 -3.02
N ILE A 130 0.63 -0.50 -2.40
CA ILE A 130 1.38 -0.27 -1.15
C ILE A 130 0.79 -1.10 -0.01
N PHE A 131 -0.53 -1.15 0.13
CA PHE A 131 -1.17 -1.95 1.16
C PHE A 131 -1.07 -3.46 0.92
N LEU A 132 -1.01 -3.90 -0.34
CA LEU A 132 -0.67 -5.28 -0.69
C LEU A 132 0.67 -5.69 -0.09
N PHE A 133 1.70 -4.84 -0.22
CA PHE A 133 2.99 -5.08 0.42
C PHE A 133 2.87 -5.10 1.94
N TRP A 134 2.16 -4.15 2.54
CA TRP A 134 1.99 -4.07 3.99
C TRP A 134 1.30 -5.29 4.59
N TYR A 135 0.22 -5.77 3.98
CA TYR A 135 -0.50 -6.94 4.46
C TYR A 135 0.41 -8.16 4.49
N TRP A 136 1.12 -8.43 3.40
CA TRP A 136 2.13 -9.49 3.38
C TRP A 136 3.24 -9.29 4.42
N PHE A 137 3.76 -8.06 4.54
CA PHE A 137 4.89 -7.76 5.43
C PHE A 137 4.56 -7.94 6.92
N ILE A 138 3.34 -7.58 7.34
CA ILE A 138 2.90 -7.70 8.74
C ILE A 138 2.42 -9.11 9.06
N ASP A 139 1.82 -9.81 8.11
CA ASP A 139 1.21 -11.12 8.31
C ASP A 139 2.20 -12.30 8.17
N LYS A 140 3.27 -12.15 7.38
CA LYS A 140 4.33 -13.18 7.21
C LYS A 140 5.03 -13.62 8.52
N PRO A 141 5.43 -12.72 9.44
CA PRO A 141 6.14 -13.10 10.66
C PRO A 141 5.31 -13.94 11.65
N PRO A 142 4.05 -13.57 11.99
CA PRO A 142 3.18 -14.43 12.78
C PRO A 142 3.05 -15.84 12.19
N ARG A 143 2.83 -15.95 10.87
CA ARG A 143 2.70 -17.25 10.18
C ARG A 143 3.95 -18.11 10.31
N ARG A 144 5.13 -17.51 10.16
CA ARG A 144 6.41 -18.22 10.34
C ARG A 144 6.58 -18.72 11.77
N GLN A 145 6.17 -17.94 12.77
CA GLN A 145 6.21 -18.36 14.17
C GLN A 145 5.23 -19.49 14.45
N GLY A 146 4.02 -19.45 13.86
CA GLY A 146 3.04 -20.54 13.92
C GLY A 146 3.58 -21.88 13.45
N ILE A 147 4.25 -21.91 12.28
CA ILE A 147 4.82 -23.15 11.72
C ILE A 147 5.95 -23.72 12.60
N LEU A 148 6.78 -22.85 13.18
CA LEU A 148 7.85 -23.28 14.09
C LEU A 148 7.29 -23.77 15.45
N TRP A 149 6.17 -23.18 15.86
CA TRP A 149 5.46 -23.50 17.08
C TRP A 149 4.74 -24.85 17.01
N GLU A 150 4.08 -25.13 15.89
CA GLU A 150 3.40 -26.40 15.63
C GLU A 150 4.38 -27.60 15.67
N GLN A 151 5.65 -27.36 15.35
CA GLN A 151 6.73 -28.35 15.47
C GLN A 151 7.26 -28.52 16.91
N SER A 152 6.95 -27.62 17.84
CA SER A 152 7.57 -27.52 19.17
C SER A 152 6.63 -27.82 20.35
N GLY A 153 5.36 -28.14 20.10
CA GLY A 153 4.40 -28.58 21.12
C GLY A 153 3.58 -27.46 21.81
N PRO A 154 2.51 -27.83 22.54
CA PRO A 154 1.43 -26.90 22.90
C PRO A 154 1.67 -26.18 24.24
N ALA A 155 2.32 -25.02 24.23
CA ALA A 155 2.51 -24.20 25.43
C ALA A 155 2.44 -22.65 25.22
N ALA A 156 1.44 -22.07 24.54
CA ALA A 156 1.17 -20.62 24.48
C ALA A 156 -0.08 -20.27 23.62
N LEU A 157 -1.06 -19.58 24.22
CA LEU A 157 -2.26 -19.04 23.57
C LEU A 157 -1.95 -17.76 22.75
N THR A 158 -1.14 -17.85 21.70
CA THR A 158 -0.98 -16.75 20.73
C THR A 158 -1.43 -17.18 19.36
N THR A 159 -2.41 -16.47 18.80
CA THR A 159 -2.93 -16.71 17.46
C THR A 159 -1.81 -16.48 16.44
N PRO A 160 -1.42 -17.49 15.65
CA PRO A 160 -0.24 -17.40 14.77
C PRO A 160 -0.51 -16.66 13.45
N TYR A 161 -1.69 -16.05 13.29
CA TYR A 161 -2.14 -15.46 12.04
C TYR A 161 -2.47 -13.98 12.25
N GLY A 162 -2.09 -13.14 11.30
CA GLY A 162 -2.55 -11.75 11.23
C GLY A 162 -3.85 -11.62 10.44
N ILE A 163 -3.98 -12.41 9.37
CA ILE A 163 -5.18 -12.53 8.54
C ILE A 163 -5.55 -14.02 8.53
N VAL A 164 -6.82 -14.37 8.60
CA VAL A 164 -7.25 -15.76 8.36
C VAL A 164 -7.97 -15.79 7.02
N PHE A 165 -7.49 -16.64 6.12
CA PHE A 165 -8.11 -16.85 4.82
C PHE A 165 -9.18 -17.97 4.92
N PRO A 166 -10.28 -17.88 4.16
CA PRO A 166 -11.30 -18.93 4.11
C PRO A 166 -10.72 -20.31 3.78
N GLU A 167 -9.76 -20.36 2.86
CA GLU A 167 -9.07 -21.56 2.42
C GLU A 167 -8.31 -22.23 3.56
N GLU A 168 -7.70 -21.45 4.47
CA GLU A 168 -7.04 -21.97 5.69
C GLU A 168 -8.06 -22.64 6.61
N THR A 169 -9.24 -22.04 6.75
CA THR A 169 -10.30 -22.57 7.61
C THR A 169 -10.89 -23.85 7.01
N LEU A 170 -11.13 -23.85 5.69
CA LEU A 170 -11.65 -25.01 4.97
C LEU A 170 -10.68 -26.19 5.00
N GLU A 171 -9.39 -25.95 4.77
CA GLU A 171 -8.39 -27.03 4.80
C GLU A 171 -8.27 -27.64 6.20
N ARG A 172 -8.28 -26.80 7.24
CA ARG A 172 -8.19 -27.24 8.62
C ARG A 172 -9.42 -28.02 9.09
N ASP A 173 -10.61 -27.51 8.80
CA ASP A 173 -11.86 -28.06 9.32
C ASP A 173 -12.39 -29.24 8.50
N VAL A 174 -12.15 -29.26 7.18
CA VAL A 174 -12.66 -30.30 6.26
C VAL A 174 -11.60 -31.33 5.92
N LEU A 175 -10.37 -30.90 5.62
CA LEU A 175 -9.29 -31.80 5.17
C LEU A 175 -8.39 -32.25 6.31
N LEU A 176 -8.54 -31.68 7.52
CA LEU A 176 -7.71 -31.95 8.70
C LEU A 176 -6.20 -31.79 8.41
N THR A 177 -5.87 -30.86 7.51
CA THR A 177 -4.50 -30.53 7.12
C THR A 177 -4.28 -29.01 7.26
N ASP A 178 -3.06 -28.61 7.66
CA ASP A 178 -2.67 -27.20 7.86
C ASP A 178 -1.50 -26.84 6.92
N ARG A 179 -1.66 -27.12 5.62
CA ARG A 179 -0.57 -27.04 4.62
C ARG A 179 -0.68 -25.82 3.70
N TRP A 180 -1.87 -25.26 3.56
CA TRP A 180 -2.17 -24.10 2.75
C TRP A 180 -1.44 -22.89 3.32
N GLN A 181 -0.90 -22.08 2.43
CA GLN A 181 -0.26 -20.82 2.78
C GLN A 181 -0.66 -19.78 1.75
N PRO A 182 -0.95 -18.54 2.18
CA PRO A 182 -1.34 -17.51 1.24
C PRO A 182 -0.17 -17.15 0.34
N GLU A 183 -0.42 -17.18 -0.96
CA GLU A 183 0.48 -16.74 -2.00
C GLU A 183 0.17 -15.30 -2.40
N PHE A 184 0.94 -14.77 -3.36
CA PHE A 184 0.79 -13.39 -3.81
C PHE A 184 -0.64 -13.06 -4.26
N MET A 185 -1.30 -13.99 -4.97
CA MET A 185 -2.65 -13.76 -5.49
C MET A 185 -3.70 -13.67 -4.38
N ASP A 186 -3.54 -14.42 -3.28
CA ASP A 186 -4.46 -14.37 -2.14
C ASP A 186 -4.39 -12.99 -1.46
N TYR A 187 -3.18 -12.47 -1.25
CA TYR A 187 -3.02 -11.11 -0.73
C TYR A 187 -3.50 -10.04 -1.73
N ALA A 188 -3.28 -10.23 -3.03
CA ALA A 188 -3.74 -9.29 -4.06
C ALA A 188 -5.27 -9.21 -4.09
N TYR A 189 -5.93 -10.37 -4.11
CA TYR A 189 -7.39 -10.49 -4.02
C TYR A 189 -7.91 -9.82 -2.75
N PHE A 190 -7.38 -10.19 -1.59
CA PHE A 190 -7.75 -9.60 -0.30
C PHE A 190 -7.59 -8.07 -0.29
N THR A 191 -6.49 -7.56 -0.83
CA THR A 191 -6.21 -6.12 -0.86
C THR A 191 -7.19 -5.36 -1.76
N ILE A 192 -7.51 -5.91 -2.93
CA ILE A 192 -8.48 -5.31 -3.86
C ILE A 192 -9.86 -5.28 -3.21
N LEU A 193 -10.30 -6.38 -2.58
CA LEU A 193 -11.57 -6.39 -1.88
C LEU A 193 -11.60 -5.40 -0.72
N CYS A 194 -10.55 -5.33 0.11
CA CYS A 194 -10.45 -4.29 1.15
C CYS A 194 -10.51 -2.87 0.59
N SER A 195 -9.91 -2.64 -0.59
CA SER A 195 -9.92 -1.33 -1.24
C SER A 195 -11.33 -0.91 -1.67
N ASN A 196 -12.21 -1.88 -1.98
CA ASN A 196 -13.54 -1.64 -2.52
C ASN A 196 -14.63 -1.66 -1.43
N CYS A 197 -14.51 -2.55 -0.44
CA CYS A 197 -15.48 -2.71 0.63
C CYS A 197 -15.26 -1.75 1.81
N PHE A 198 -14.11 -1.05 1.85
CA PHE A 198 -13.65 -0.23 2.98
C PHE A 198 -13.66 -0.97 4.34
N GLY A 199 -13.68 -2.31 4.31
CA GLY A 199 -13.81 -3.21 5.45
C GLY A 199 -13.18 -4.58 5.15
N PRO A 200 -13.11 -5.48 6.13
CA PRO A 200 -12.63 -6.83 5.90
C PRO A 200 -13.63 -7.56 4.99
N PRO A 201 -13.16 -8.22 3.91
CA PRO A 201 -14.03 -9.02 3.05
C PRO A 201 -14.66 -10.17 3.82
N GLU A 202 -15.85 -10.58 3.39
CA GLU A 202 -16.56 -11.71 3.95
C GLU A 202 -15.66 -12.97 3.98
N GLY A 203 -15.74 -13.72 5.08
CA GLY A 203 -14.92 -14.91 5.31
C GLY A 203 -13.49 -14.66 5.78
N HIS A 204 -12.98 -13.42 5.74
CA HIS A 204 -11.64 -13.11 6.24
C HIS A 204 -11.68 -12.52 7.65
N LEU A 205 -10.90 -13.11 8.57
CA LEU A 205 -10.77 -12.59 9.94
C LEU A 205 -9.46 -11.84 10.12
N LEU A 206 -9.54 -10.62 10.67
CA LEU A 206 -8.38 -9.80 11.01
C LEU A 206 -7.99 -10.04 12.48
N VAL A 207 -6.83 -10.65 12.68
CA VAL A 207 -6.34 -11.09 13.98
C VAL A 207 -5.11 -10.27 14.36
N GLY A 208 -5.04 -9.86 15.63
CA GLY A 208 -3.96 -9.04 16.14
C GLY A 208 -4.11 -7.53 15.90
N ARG A 209 -3.53 -6.74 16.83
CA ARG A 209 -3.67 -5.28 16.86
C ARG A 209 -3.06 -4.59 15.63
N GLN A 210 -1.94 -5.10 15.12
CA GLN A 210 -1.20 -4.47 14.03
C GLN A 210 -1.97 -4.53 12.70
N ILE A 211 -2.54 -5.69 12.35
CA ILE A 211 -3.34 -5.84 11.14
C ILE A 211 -4.63 -5.02 11.22
N LYS A 212 -5.28 -4.98 12.38
CA LYS A 212 -6.47 -4.13 12.59
C LYS A 212 -6.17 -2.65 12.35
N VAL A 213 -5.09 -2.13 12.94
CA VAL A 213 -4.65 -0.74 12.71
C VAL A 213 -4.29 -0.50 11.24
N LEU A 214 -3.54 -1.41 10.62
CA LEU A 214 -3.19 -1.31 9.20
C LEU A 214 -4.44 -1.25 8.33
N HIS A 215 -5.42 -2.12 8.59
CA HIS A 215 -6.67 -2.16 7.84
C HIS A 215 -7.50 -0.89 8.05
N SER A 216 -7.58 -0.36 9.27
CA SER A 216 -8.24 0.94 9.53
C SER A 216 -7.58 2.08 8.75
N LEU A 217 -6.24 2.11 8.68
CA LEU A 217 -5.51 3.10 7.88
C LEU A 217 -5.76 2.93 6.38
N HIS A 218 -5.83 1.70 5.89
CA HIS A 218 -6.15 1.40 4.50
C HIS A 218 -7.56 1.90 4.14
N SER A 219 -8.55 1.56 4.95
CA SER A 219 -9.94 2.01 4.79
C SER A 219 -10.04 3.54 4.80
N LEU A 220 -9.41 4.21 5.76
CA LEU A 220 -9.38 5.67 5.83
C LEU A 220 -8.75 6.31 4.59
N ALA A 221 -7.64 5.75 4.11
CA ALA A 221 -6.97 6.23 2.91
C ALA A 221 -7.90 6.10 1.69
N MET A 222 -8.54 4.94 1.52
CA MET A 222 -9.47 4.67 0.41
C MET A 222 -10.74 5.51 0.46
N ILE A 223 -11.29 5.75 1.64
CA ILE A 223 -12.40 6.71 1.83
C ILE A 223 -11.96 8.11 1.42
N THR A 224 -10.74 8.53 1.79
CA THR A 224 -10.22 9.85 1.39
C THR A 224 -10.09 9.95 -0.12
N VAL A 225 -9.60 8.89 -0.80
CA VAL A 225 -9.57 8.83 -2.26
C VAL A 225 -10.98 8.99 -2.85
N PHE A 226 -11.95 8.24 -2.32
CA PHE A 226 -13.33 8.31 -2.76
C PHE A 226 -13.93 9.70 -2.59
N ILE A 227 -13.71 10.36 -1.45
CA ILE A 227 -14.16 11.73 -1.19
C ILE A 227 -13.53 12.71 -2.19
N VAL A 228 -12.23 12.59 -2.47
CA VAL A 228 -11.54 13.42 -3.46
C VAL A 228 -12.16 13.27 -4.85
N ILE A 229 -12.46 12.03 -5.26
CA ILE A 229 -13.12 11.74 -6.53
C ILE A 229 -14.51 12.37 -6.59
N LEU A 230 -15.31 12.14 -5.55
CA LEU A 230 -16.68 12.62 -5.49
C LEU A 230 -16.74 14.15 -5.48
N ALA A 231 -15.90 14.81 -4.68
CA ALA A 231 -15.80 16.27 -4.63
C ALA A 231 -15.44 16.85 -6.00
N ARG A 232 -14.50 16.22 -6.72
CA ARG A 232 -14.09 16.63 -8.06
C ARG A 232 -15.18 16.39 -9.10
N ALA A 233 -15.89 15.27 -9.02
CA ALA A 233 -17.02 14.98 -9.91
C ALA A 233 -18.14 16.01 -9.75
N ILE A 234 -18.51 16.35 -8.51
CA ILE A 234 -19.52 17.37 -8.22
C ILE A 234 -19.08 18.75 -8.73
N ASN A 235 -17.83 19.14 -8.49
CA ASN A 235 -17.32 20.43 -8.98
C ASN A 235 -17.27 20.52 -10.52
N THR A 236 -17.29 19.39 -11.23
CA THR A 236 -17.34 19.38 -12.70
C THR A 236 -18.76 19.48 -13.26
N LEU A 237 -19.79 19.21 -12.43
CA LEU A 237 -21.20 19.29 -12.81
C LEU A 237 -21.82 20.68 -12.59
N ASN A 238 -21.20 21.51 -11.74
CA ASN A 238 -21.56 22.91 -11.49
C ASN A 238 -20.78 23.86 -12.41
#